data_AF-A0A1B8TSK0-F1
#
_entry.id   AF-A0A1B8TSK0-F1
#
_cell.length_a   1.000
_cell.length_b   1.000
_cell.length_c   1.000
_cell.angle_alpha   90.00
_cell.angle_beta   90.00
_cell.angle_gamma   90.00
#
_symmetry.space_group_name_H-M   'P 1'
#
loop_
_entity.id
_entity.type
_entity.pdbx_description
1 polymer ?
#
loop_
_entity_poly.entity_id
_entity_poly.type
_entity_poly.pdbx_seq_one_letter_code
_entity_poly.pdbx_strand_id
1 'polypeptide(L)' 'MKKFLYRNRNLVLALALLLIISGAYTGYLFYGTEPHETIGGFLCGIGFGILLIYFSIKN' A
#
# COMPACT_ATOMS: atom_id res chain seq x y z
N MET A 1 -6.08 -19.31 -4.22
CA MET A 1 -5.70 -17.91 -3.91
C MET A 1 -6.80 -16.90 -4.23
N LYS A 2 -7.38 -16.86 -5.44
CA LYS A 2 -8.44 -15.89 -5.80
C LYS A 2 -9.64 -15.84 -4.84
N LYS A 3 -10.18 -16.99 -4.41
CA LYS A 3 -11.30 -17.06 -3.44
C LYS A 3 -10.96 -16.46 -2.05
N PHE A 4 -9.72 -16.60 -1.59
CA PHE A 4 -9.29 -16.06 -0.29
C PHE A 4 -9.15 -14.53 -0.34
N LEU A 5 -8.52 -14.01 -1.39
CA LEU A 5 -8.39 -12.57 -1.62
C LEU A 5 -9.76 -11.91 -1.85
N TYR A 6 -10.66 -12.57 -2.59
CA TYR A 6 -12.02 -12.06 -2.80
C TYR A 6 -12.84 -12.05 -1.50
N ARG A 7 -12.76 -13.10 -0.68
CA ARG A 7 -13.45 -13.16 0.62
C ARG A 7 -12.97 -12.07 1.58
N ASN A 8 -11.68 -11.76 1.55
CA ASN A 8 -11.05 -10.75 2.42
C ASN A 8 -10.80 -9.42 1.70
N ARG A 9 -11.48 -9.14 0.58
CA ARG A 9 -11.17 -8.00 -0.30
C ARG A 9 -11.15 -6.65 0.44
N ASN A 10 -12.03 -6.47 1.41
CA ASN A 10 -12.11 -5.25 2.22
C ASN A 10 -10.87 -5.10 3.13
N LEU A 11 -10.34 -6.20 3.66
CA LEU A 11 -9.09 -6.19 4.44
C LEU A 11 -7.87 -5.90 3.56
N VAL A 12 -7.85 -6.44 2.33
CA VAL A 12 -6.78 -6.16 1.35
C VAL A 12 -6.77 -4.68 0.96
N LEU A 13 -7.96 -4.09 0.72
CA LEU A 13 -8.10 -2.67 0.45
C LEU A 13 -7.71 -1.80 1.65
N ALA A 14 -8.12 -2.17 2.86
CA ALA A 14 -7.74 -1.46 4.07
C ALA A 14 -6.21 -1.48 4.29
N LEU A 15 -5.56 -2.63 4.09
CA LEU A 15 -4.10 -2.76 4.18
C LEU A 15 -3.38 -1.89 3.13
N ALA A 16 -3.86 -1.89 1.90
CA ALA A 16 -3.32 -1.06 0.82
C ALA A 16 -3.37 0.43 1.18
N LEU A 17 -4.53 0.91 1.65
CA LEU A 17 -4.71 2.31 2.04
C LEU A 17 -3.84 2.68 3.24
N LEU A 18 -3.74 1.82 4.26
CA LEU A 18 -2.87 2.06 5.41
C LEU A 18 -1.39 2.18 5.01
N LEU A 19 -0.92 1.34 4.08
CA LEU A 19 0.44 1.40 3.55
C LEU A 19 0.71 2.67 2.75
N ILE A 20 -0.25 3.10 1.91
CA ILE A 20 -0.13 4.35 1.16
C ILE A 20 -0.10 5.56 2.10
N ILE A 21 -1.03 5.62 3.06
CA ILE A 21 -1.12 6.74 4.00
C ILE A 21 0.14 6.82 4.86
N SER A 22 0.60 5.69 5.40
CA SER A 22 1.83 5.65 6.20
C SER A 22 3.07 6.01 5.36
N GLY A 23 3.21 5.48 4.15
CA GLY A 23 4.30 5.81 3.24
C GLY A 23 4.31 7.30 2.87
N ALA A 24 3.16 7.87 2.55
CA ALA A 24 3.01 9.29 2.25
C ALA A 24 3.31 10.17 3.48
N TYR A 25 2.85 9.76 4.66
CA TYR A 25 3.13 10.46 5.92
C TYR A 25 4.62 10.46 6.24
N THR A 26 5.29 9.30 6.13
CA THR A 26 6.74 9.20 6.32
C THR A 26 7.50 10.02 5.28
N GLY A 27 7.12 9.94 4.00
CA GLY A 27 7.74 10.74 2.95
C GLY A 27 7.58 12.25 3.16
N TYR A 28 6.44 12.70 3.69
CA TYR A 28 6.20 14.10 4.02
C TYR A 28 7.04 14.57 5.21
N LEU A 29 7.12 13.79 6.29
CA LEU A 29 7.87 14.16 7.49
C LEU A 29 9.39 14.11 7.29
N PHE A 30 9.87 13.16 6.50
CA PHE A 30 11.29 12.84 6.37
C PHE A 30 11.84 13.20 4.99
N TYR A 31 11.18 14.12 4.28
CA TYR A 31 11.61 14.60 2.97
C TYR A 31 13.05 15.14 3.02
N GLY A 32 13.93 14.64 2.14
CA GLY A 32 15.35 14.97 2.11
C GLY A 32 16.19 14.27 3.18
N THR A 33 15.61 13.36 3.98
CA THR A 33 16.34 12.55 4.96
C THR A 33 16.34 11.08 4.57
N GLU A 34 17.48 10.64 4.03
CA GLU A 34 17.74 9.23 3.77
C GLU A 34 18.05 8.50 5.09
N PRO A 35 17.62 7.24 5.28
CA PRO A 35 16.87 6.38 4.36
C PRO A 35 15.34 6.47 4.51
N HIS A 36 14.85 7.32 5.41
CA HIS A 36 13.43 7.37 5.81
C HIS A 36 12.52 7.76 4.64
N GLU A 37 12.94 8.70 3.80
CA GLU A 37 12.22 9.05 2.58
C GLU A 37 12.08 7.84 1.64
N THR A 38 13.16 7.09 1.44
CA THR A 38 13.16 5.87 0.61
C THR A 38 12.24 4.80 1.17
N ILE A 39 12.21 4.62 2.49
CA ILE A 39 11.29 3.69 3.17
C ILE A 39 9.84 4.15 2.98
N GLY A 40 9.56 5.45 3.07
CA GLY A 40 8.25 6.02 2.81
C GLY A 40 7.78 5.77 1.36
N GLY A 41 8.66 6.02 0.39
CA GLY A 41 8.42 5.72 -1.03
C GLY A 41 8.18 4.23 -1.29
N PHE A 42 8.96 3.35 -0.64
CA PHE A 42 8.79 1.90 -0.73
C PHE A 42 7.45 1.42 -0.17
N LEU A 43 7.06 1.91 1.02
CA LEU A 43 5.76 1.62 1.64
C LEU A 43 4.60 2.06 0.75
N CYS A 44 4.69 3.26 0.17
CA CYS A 44 3.71 3.78 -0.76
C CYS A 44 3.63 2.91 -2.02
N GLY A 45 4.77 2.49 -2.58
CA GLY A 45 4.84 1.60 -3.74
C GLY A 45 4.22 0.22 -3.49
N ILE A 46 4.49 -0.40 -2.33
CA ILE A 46 3.84 -1.66 -1.94
C ILE A 46 2.33 -1.47 -1.79
N GLY A 47 1.91 -0.43 -1.08
CA GLY A 47 0.48 -0.14 -0.89
C GLY A 47 -0.25 0.05 -2.21
N PHE A 48 0.36 0.77 -3.15
CA PHE A 48 -0.16 0.94 -4.51
C PHE A 48 -0.20 -0.39 -5.30
N GLY A 49 0.84 -1.22 -5.19
CA GLY A 49 0.87 -2.54 -5.81
C GLY A 49 -0.27 -3.45 -5.31
N ILE A 50 -0.54 -3.45 -4.00
CA ILE A 50 -1.66 -4.21 -3.41
C ILE A 50 -3.00 -3.65 -3.90
N LEU A 51 -3.12 -2.33 -4.06
CA LEU A 51 -4.31 -1.68 -4.62
C LEU A 51 -4.57 -2.13 -6.06
N LEU A 52 -3.53 -2.22 -6.90
CA LEU A 52 -3.64 -2.74 -8.26
C LEU A 52 -4.09 -4.21 -8.29
N ILE A 53 -3.56 -5.04 -7.39
CA ILE A 53 -3.99 -6.44 -7.25
C ILE A 53 -5.46 -6.50 -6.84
N TYR A 54 -5.90 -5.65 -5.91
CA TYR A 54 -7.30 -5.56 -5.51
C TYR A 54 -8.21 -5.25 -6.71
N PHE A 55 -7.86 -4.27 -7.55
CA PHE A 55 -8.63 -3.94 -8.76
C PHE A 55 -8.55 -5.01 -9.85
N SER A 56 -7.46 -5.77 -9.89
CA SER A 56 -7.27 -6.87 -10.85
C SER A 56 -8.15 -8.09 -10.53
N ILE A 57 -8.59 -8.25 -9.27
CA ILE A 57 -9.52 -9.32 -8.88
C ILE A 57 -10.92 -8.99 -9.43
N LYS A 58 -11.16 -9.45 -10.67
CA LYS A 58 -12.47 -9.42 -11.31
C LYS A 58 -13.38 -10.47 -10.67
N ASN A 59 -14.64 -10.07 -10.45
CA ASN A 59 -15.72 -10.88 -9.87
C ASN A 59 -15.92 -12.20 -10.62
#